data_AF-A0A7C7C1E5-F1
#
_entry.id   AF-A0A7C7C1E5-F1
#
_cell.length_a   1.000
_cell.length_b   1.000
_cell.length_c   1.000
_cell.angle_alpha   90.00
_cell.angle_beta   90.00
_cell.angle_gamma   90.00
#
_symmetry.space_group_name_H-M   'P 1'
#
loop_
_entity.id
_entity.type
_entity.pdbx_description
1 polymer ?
#
loop_
_entity_poly.entity_id
_entity_poly.type
_entity_poly.pdbx_seq_one_letter_code
_entity_poly.pdbx_strand_id
1 'polypeptide(L)'
;MKNVLTILLFTIASMIAISSNNTVNAQIFCIDQTQIDTEVYCPLIYLPVCGCDGVTYSNECEAQFYGGVTSWTLGICGDIVITPCNDLADVDFGFCDMVMGVGVINGVCTNISGCGAVVNGIDYSPAIYTSMEMCITECSDTLACIDPAQIDTTIPCPL
;
A
#
# COMPACT_ATOMS: atom_id res chain seq x y z
N MET A 1 51.22 3.48 -46.59
CA MET A 1 51.37 4.32 -45.38
C MET A 1 50.11 5.09 -45.00
N LYS A 2 49.21 5.47 -45.94
CA LYS A 2 47.96 6.19 -45.61
C LYS A 2 46.95 5.36 -44.79
N ASN A 3 46.87 4.05 -45.06
CA ASN A 3 45.89 3.17 -44.41
C ASN A 3 46.21 2.89 -42.93
N VAL A 4 47.49 2.93 -42.54
CA VAL A 4 47.91 2.74 -41.13
C VAL A 4 47.50 3.94 -40.27
N LEU A 5 47.60 5.16 -40.82
CA LEU A 5 47.18 6.38 -40.14
C LEU A 5 45.65 6.46 -39.98
N THR A 6 44.90 5.98 -40.98
CA THR A 6 43.43 5.88 -40.90
C THR A 6 42.98 4.82 -39.90
N ILE A 7 43.64 3.65 -39.84
CA ILE A 7 43.36 2.60 -38.86
C ILE A 7 43.67 3.09 -37.43
N LEU A 8 44.79 3.80 -37.23
CA LEU A 8 45.09 4.40 -35.93
C LEU A 8 43.97 5.35 -35.49
N LEU A 9 43.52 6.27 -36.34
CA LEU A 9 42.43 7.22 -36.03
C LEU A 9 41.10 6.54 -35.65
N PHE A 10 40.74 5.42 -36.29
CA PHE A 10 39.55 4.64 -35.92
C PHE A 10 39.70 3.88 -34.59
N THR A 11 40.90 3.40 -34.24
CA THR A 11 41.15 2.73 -32.96
C THR A 11 41.12 3.67 -31.75
N ILE A 12 41.56 4.93 -31.91
CA ILE A 12 41.46 5.96 -30.85
C ILE A 12 40.03 6.48 -30.71
N ALA A 13 39.27 6.58 -31.81
CA ALA A 13 37.85 6.97 -31.75
C ALA A 13 36.97 5.91 -31.04
N SER A 14 37.37 4.63 -31.07
CA SER A 14 36.70 3.55 -30.34
C SER A 14 36.95 3.57 -28.82
N MET A 15 37.92 4.33 -28.32
CA MET A 15 38.18 4.49 -26.87
C MET A 15 37.48 5.72 -26.27
N ILE A 16 36.77 6.51 -27.08
CA ILE A 16 36.03 7.73 -26.65
C ILE A 16 34.50 7.52 -26.73
N ALA A 17 34.05 6.27 -26.62
CA ALA A 17 32.73 5.95 -26.10
C ALA A 17 32.98 4.80 -25.13
N ILE A 18 32.85 4.95 -23.81
CA ILE A 18 31.59 5.18 -23.11
C ILE A 18 31.96 5.68 -21.71
N SER A 19 31.72 6.95 -21.40
CA SER A 19 31.16 7.26 -20.09
C SER A 19 29.69 7.58 -20.35
N SER A 20 28.88 6.54 -20.45
CA SER A 20 27.50 6.68 -20.00
C SER A 20 27.63 7.18 -18.57
N ASN A 21 27.51 8.49 -18.35
CA ASN A 21 26.93 8.97 -17.11
C ASN A 21 25.45 8.57 -17.14
N ASN A 22 25.22 7.26 -17.18
CA ASN A 22 24.08 6.69 -16.53
C ASN A 22 24.47 6.81 -15.06
N THR A 23 24.25 8.01 -14.52
CA THR A 23 23.66 8.07 -13.20
C THR A 23 22.40 7.22 -13.36
N VAL A 24 22.52 5.92 -13.09
CA VAL A 24 21.42 5.21 -12.47
C VAL A 24 21.25 6.00 -11.20
N ASN A 25 20.44 7.05 -11.31
CA ASN A 25 19.73 7.55 -10.18
C ASN A 25 19.05 6.29 -9.68
N ALA A 26 19.60 5.70 -8.64
CA ALA A 26 18.92 4.70 -7.86
C ALA A 26 17.78 5.44 -7.18
N GLN A 27 16.83 5.94 -7.98
CA GLN A 27 15.50 6.18 -7.53
C GLN A 27 15.05 4.79 -7.10
N ILE A 28 15.10 4.56 -5.79
CA ILE A 28 14.00 3.87 -5.14
C ILE A 28 12.75 4.29 -5.92
N PHE A 29 12.11 3.33 -6.58
CA PHE A 29 11.21 3.51 -7.74
C PHE A 29 10.05 4.51 -7.54
N CYS A 30 9.93 5.05 -6.34
CA CYS A 30 8.85 5.87 -5.84
C CYS A 30 9.37 7.12 -5.11
N ILE A 31 10.61 7.55 -5.35
CA ILE A 31 11.07 8.90 -4.97
C ILE A 31 11.08 9.78 -6.22
N ASP A 32 10.43 10.94 -6.15
CA ASP A 32 10.49 12.02 -7.14
C ASP A 32 11.16 13.24 -6.50
N GLN A 33 12.42 13.47 -6.89
CA GLN A 33 13.22 14.59 -6.39
C GLN A 33 12.64 15.97 -6.75
N THR A 34 11.80 16.05 -7.78
CA THR A 34 11.19 17.32 -8.20
C THR A 34 10.02 17.74 -7.30
N GLN A 35 9.51 16.81 -6.48
CA GLN A 35 8.45 17.07 -5.50
C GLN A 35 8.97 17.49 -4.13
N ILE A 36 10.29 17.40 -3.89
CA ILE A 36 10.90 17.79 -2.63
C ILE A 36 10.90 19.32 -2.51
N ASP A 37 10.07 19.84 -1.61
CA ASP A 37 9.93 21.25 -1.28
C ASP A 37 9.71 21.44 0.23
N THR A 38 10.76 21.88 0.92
CA THR A 38 10.72 22.16 2.37
C THR A 38 10.04 23.48 2.72
N GLU A 39 9.67 24.30 1.73
CA GLU A 39 8.92 25.55 1.93
C GLU A 39 7.40 25.31 1.98
N VAL A 40 6.94 24.11 1.59
CA VAL A 40 5.54 23.70 1.78
C VAL A 40 5.23 23.62 3.26
N TYR A 41 4.14 24.27 3.67
CA TYR A 41 3.63 24.18 5.03
C TYR A 41 2.73 22.96 5.17
N CYS A 42 3.30 21.85 5.64
CA CYS A 42 2.51 20.69 6.01
C CYS A 42 1.78 20.90 7.36
N PRO A 43 0.53 20.42 7.49
CA PRO A 43 -0.17 20.47 8.77
C PRO A 43 0.60 19.69 9.85
N LEU A 44 0.60 20.18 11.09
CA LEU A 44 1.24 19.50 12.24
C LEU A 44 0.42 18.32 12.78
N ILE A 45 -0.43 17.72 11.94
CA ILE A 45 -1.24 16.55 12.31
C ILE A 45 -0.36 15.30 12.29
N TYR A 46 -0.48 14.49 13.34
CA TYR A 46 0.21 13.20 13.42
C TYR A 46 -0.74 12.09 12.93
N LEU A 47 -0.60 11.75 11.65
CA LEU A 47 -1.27 10.64 10.97
C LEU A 47 -0.21 9.89 10.16
N PRO A 48 0.64 9.09 10.81
CA PRO A 48 1.88 8.62 10.21
C PRO A 48 1.65 7.78 8.96
N VAL A 49 2.61 7.85 8.04
CA VAL A 49 2.66 7.01 6.85
C VAL A 49 4.05 6.39 6.69
N CYS A 50 4.10 5.17 6.17
CA CYS A 50 5.34 4.49 5.83
C CYS A 50 5.60 4.66 4.35
N GLY A 51 6.59 5.48 4.02
CA GLY A 51 7.03 5.67 2.65
C GLY A 51 7.59 4.38 2.05
N CYS A 52 7.50 4.28 0.74
CA CYS A 52 8.09 3.18 -0.02
C CYS A 52 9.64 3.12 0.06
N ASP A 53 10.27 4.17 0.59
CA ASP A 53 11.66 4.25 1.00
C ASP A 53 11.94 3.64 2.38
N GLY A 54 10.91 3.15 3.06
CA GLY A 54 10.98 2.57 4.40
C GLY A 54 11.11 3.63 5.51
N VAL A 55 10.85 4.90 5.20
CA VAL A 55 10.90 5.99 6.18
C VAL A 55 9.49 6.33 6.66
N THR A 56 9.35 6.53 7.97
CA THR A 56 8.10 7.01 8.57
C THR A 56 8.04 8.53 8.51
N TYR A 57 6.95 9.06 7.95
CA TYR A 57 6.65 10.49 7.89
C TYR A 57 5.46 10.79 8.82
N SER A 58 5.40 12.00 9.39
CA SER A 58 4.34 12.35 10.38
C SER A 58 2.94 12.37 9.76
N ASN A 59 2.88 12.64 8.45
CA ASN A 59 1.68 12.60 7.63
C ASN A 59 2.02 12.51 6.14
N GLU A 60 0.99 12.33 5.31
CA GLU A 60 1.10 12.24 3.85
C GLU A 60 1.75 13.47 3.19
N CYS A 61 1.53 14.67 3.74
CA CYS A 61 2.12 15.90 3.20
C CYS A 61 3.63 15.89 3.39
N GLU A 62 4.12 15.52 4.57
CA GLU A 62 5.57 15.41 4.81
C GLU A 62 6.21 14.33 3.95
N ALA A 63 5.55 13.17 3.75
CA ALA A 63 6.04 12.13 2.85
C ALA A 63 6.22 12.64 1.42
N GLN A 64 5.19 13.33 0.92
CA GLN A 64 5.18 13.86 -0.44
C GLN A 64 6.20 14.98 -0.64
N PHE A 65 6.15 16.03 0.19
CA PHE A 65 6.91 17.26 -0.07
C PHE A 65 8.27 17.29 0.62
N TYR A 66 8.47 16.62 1.75
CA TYR A 66 9.79 16.63 2.41
C TYR A 66 10.61 15.40 2.02
N GLY A 67 9.96 14.26 1.76
CA GLY A 67 10.60 13.01 1.33
C GLY A 67 10.65 12.82 -0.19
N GLY A 68 9.78 13.50 -0.96
CA GLY A 68 9.62 13.21 -2.39
C GLY A 68 9.02 11.83 -2.63
N VAL A 69 8.41 11.22 -1.62
CA VAL A 69 7.85 9.88 -1.70
C VAL A 69 6.55 9.94 -2.51
N THR A 70 6.38 9.02 -3.46
CA THR A 70 5.20 8.97 -4.35
C THR A 70 4.24 7.82 -4.02
N SER A 71 4.62 6.95 -3.07
CA SER A 71 3.77 5.86 -2.56
C SER A 71 4.09 5.56 -1.10
N TRP A 72 3.05 5.36 -0.31
CA TRP A 72 3.14 5.06 1.12
C TRP A 72 1.97 4.19 1.58
N THR A 73 2.15 3.50 2.71
CA THR A 73 1.07 2.87 3.46
C THR A 73 0.72 3.70 4.69
N LEU A 74 -0.50 3.61 5.20
CA LEU A 74 -0.85 4.22 6.48
C LEU A 74 -0.07 3.57 7.62
N GLY A 75 0.21 4.32 8.70
CA GLY A 75 0.96 3.84 9.87
C GLY A 75 2.46 4.09 9.78
N ILE A 76 3.18 3.78 10.86
CA ILE A 76 4.66 3.86 10.86
C ILE A 76 5.24 2.65 10.12
N CYS A 77 6.49 2.77 9.67
CA CYS A 77 7.19 1.65 9.07
C CYS A 77 7.50 0.57 10.09
N GLY A 78 7.26 -0.68 9.70
CA GLY A 78 7.49 -1.85 10.56
C GLY A 78 6.31 -2.21 11.46
N ASP A 79 5.25 -1.40 11.49
CA ASP A 79 4.00 -1.79 12.14
C ASP A 79 3.16 -2.69 11.24
N ILE A 80 2.50 -3.67 11.85
CA ILE A 80 1.44 -4.44 11.19
C ILE A 80 0.20 -3.54 11.18
N VAL A 81 -0.08 -2.97 10.02
CA VAL A 81 -1.24 -2.11 9.82
C VAL A 81 -2.43 -3.00 9.51
N ILE A 82 -3.34 -3.13 10.49
CA ILE A 82 -4.60 -3.81 10.26
C ILE A 82 -5.51 -2.85 9.51
N THR A 83 -5.74 -3.13 8.23
CA THR A 83 -6.67 -2.38 7.40
C THR A 83 -8.09 -2.89 7.59
N PRO A 84 -9.12 -2.08 7.25
CA PRO A 84 -10.46 -2.60 7.05
C PRO A 84 -10.42 -3.85 6.16
N CYS A 85 -11.25 -4.84 6.50
CA CYS A 85 -11.40 -6.09 5.75
C CYS A 85 -10.18 -7.02 5.71
N ASN A 86 -9.15 -6.77 6.53
CA ASN A 86 -8.06 -7.71 6.69
C ASN A 86 -8.59 -9.08 7.15
N ASP A 87 -8.12 -10.17 6.55
CA ASP A 87 -8.54 -11.53 6.93
C ASP A 87 -7.95 -11.91 8.30
N LEU A 88 -8.82 -12.33 9.21
CA LEU A 88 -8.52 -12.63 10.61
C LEU A 88 -8.46 -14.13 10.89
N ALA A 89 -8.45 -14.98 9.85
CA ALA A 89 -8.41 -16.45 10.00
C ALA A 89 -7.24 -16.96 10.86
N ASP A 90 -6.11 -16.25 10.86
CA ASP A 90 -4.90 -16.62 11.62
C ASP A 90 -4.79 -15.92 12.99
N VAL A 91 -5.82 -15.16 13.40
CA VAL A 91 -5.80 -14.39 14.65
C VAL A 91 -6.65 -15.08 15.71
N ASP A 92 -6.02 -15.42 16.84
CA ASP A 92 -6.71 -15.98 18.00
C ASP A 92 -7.05 -14.87 19.02
N PHE A 93 -8.36 -14.57 19.14
CA PHE A 93 -8.88 -13.59 20.09
C PHE A 93 -9.15 -14.17 21.49
N GLY A 94 -8.82 -15.45 21.73
CA GLY A 94 -8.91 -16.12 23.01
C GLY A 94 -10.28 -16.73 23.33
N PHE A 95 -10.35 -17.50 24.41
CA PHE A 95 -11.50 -18.35 24.80
C PHE A 95 -12.67 -17.61 25.48
N CYS A 96 -12.81 -16.30 25.31
CA CYS A 96 -13.96 -15.58 25.87
C CYS A 96 -15.16 -15.66 24.90
N ASP A 97 -16.27 -16.23 25.33
CA ASP A 97 -17.46 -16.46 24.50
C ASP A 97 -18.36 -15.22 24.30
N MET A 98 -17.80 -14.01 24.35
CA MET A 98 -18.56 -12.80 24.02
C MET A 98 -18.36 -12.45 22.54
N VAL A 99 -19.48 -12.27 21.84
CA VAL A 99 -19.48 -11.76 20.46
C VAL A 99 -18.92 -10.34 20.49
N MET A 100 -17.71 -10.16 19.94
CA MET A 100 -17.05 -8.86 19.86
C MET A 100 -17.51 -8.08 18.63
N GLY A 101 -17.87 -8.79 17.56
CA GLY A 101 -18.30 -8.18 16.30
C GLY A 101 -18.25 -9.18 15.15
N VAL A 102 -18.10 -8.65 13.95
CA VAL A 102 -18.00 -9.40 12.70
C VAL A 102 -16.73 -8.98 11.97
N GLY A 103 -15.95 -9.92 11.49
CA GLY A 103 -14.80 -9.65 10.64
C GLY A 103 -14.65 -10.69 9.55
N VAL A 104 -13.70 -10.50 8.65
CA VAL A 104 -13.45 -11.40 7.53
C VAL A 104 -12.62 -12.59 8.03
N ILE A 105 -13.11 -13.80 7.81
CA ILE A 105 -12.39 -15.06 8.06
C ILE A 105 -12.47 -15.90 6.79
N ASN A 106 -11.33 -16.22 6.19
CA ASN A 106 -11.24 -16.92 4.91
C ASN A 106 -12.08 -16.25 3.81
N GLY A 107 -12.02 -14.92 3.74
CA GLY A 107 -12.80 -14.11 2.80
C GLY A 107 -14.31 -14.01 3.09
N VAL A 108 -14.80 -14.49 4.25
CA VAL A 108 -16.22 -14.45 4.59
C VAL A 108 -16.46 -13.72 5.91
N CYS A 109 -17.42 -12.78 5.91
CA CYS A 109 -17.87 -12.11 7.14
C CYS A 109 -18.44 -13.12 8.13
N THR A 110 -17.78 -13.26 9.28
CA THR A 110 -18.08 -14.24 10.31
C THR A 110 -18.11 -13.56 11.68
N ASN A 111 -18.98 -14.01 12.58
CA ASN A 111 -19.01 -13.50 13.95
C ASN A 111 -17.71 -13.88 14.67
N ILE A 112 -17.03 -12.88 15.20
CA ILE A 112 -15.80 -13.05 15.98
C ILE A 112 -16.16 -12.98 17.46
N SER A 113 -15.70 -13.98 18.21
CA SER A 113 -15.80 -14.02 19.66
C SER A 113 -14.40 -13.99 20.26
N GLY A 114 -14.24 -13.40 21.44
CA GLY A 114 -12.94 -13.33 22.10
C GLY A 114 -12.89 -12.35 23.27
N CYS A 115 -11.69 -12.15 23.79
CA CYS A 115 -11.43 -11.37 25.00
C CYS A 115 -11.10 -9.89 24.73
N GLY A 116 -10.73 -9.55 23.49
CA GLY A 116 -10.46 -8.19 23.05
C GLY A 116 -9.87 -8.14 21.64
N ALA A 117 -9.95 -6.98 21.00
CA ALA A 117 -9.42 -6.77 19.65
C ALA A 117 -7.90 -6.53 19.60
N VAL A 118 -7.22 -6.43 20.74
CA VAL A 118 -5.78 -6.23 20.80
C VAL A 118 -5.08 -7.55 21.11
N VAL A 119 -4.32 -8.08 20.16
CA VAL A 119 -3.58 -9.34 20.28
C VAL A 119 -2.10 -9.06 20.04
N ASN A 120 -1.23 -9.46 20.97
CA ASN A 120 0.22 -9.23 20.90
C ASN A 120 0.64 -7.75 20.67
N GLY A 121 -0.17 -6.80 21.14
CA GLY A 121 0.09 -5.36 20.97
C GLY A 121 -0.37 -4.78 19.63
N ILE A 122 -0.99 -5.59 18.76
CA ILE A 122 -1.58 -5.15 17.49
C ILE A 122 -3.08 -4.96 17.70
N ASP A 123 -3.60 -3.81 17.28
CA ASP A 123 -5.02 -3.48 17.37
C ASP A 123 -5.77 -3.90 16.10
N TYR A 124 -6.60 -4.94 16.22
CA TYR A 124 -7.42 -5.47 15.12
C TYR A 124 -8.81 -4.81 15.02
N SER A 125 -9.12 -3.85 15.90
CA SER A 125 -10.40 -3.12 15.88
C SER A 125 -10.76 -2.55 14.50
N PRO A 126 -9.82 -2.05 13.67
CA PRO A 126 -10.15 -1.54 12.33
C PRO A 126 -10.75 -2.59 11.37
N ALA A 127 -10.53 -3.89 11.63
CA ALA A 127 -11.06 -4.99 10.82
C ALA A 127 -12.31 -5.66 11.45
N ILE A 128 -12.80 -5.17 12.59
CA ILE A 128 -13.94 -5.74 13.31
C ILE A 128 -15.11 -4.75 13.28
N TYR A 129 -16.19 -5.16 12.63
CA TYR A 129 -17.43 -4.41 12.49
C TYR A 129 -18.43 -4.77 13.57
N THR A 130 -19.33 -3.86 13.93
CA THR A 130 -20.35 -4.14 14.95
C THR A 130 -21.54 -4.94 14.42
N SER A 131 -21.67 -5.10 13.10
CA SER A 131 -22.75 -5.87 12.48
C SER A 131 -22.29 -6.64 11.25
N MET A 132 -23.00 -7.73 10.97
CA MET A 132 -22.81 -8.56 9.77
C MET A 132 -23.02 -7.73 8.50
N GLU A 133 -24.02 -6.86 8.50
CA GLU A 133 -24.35 -6.00 7.37
C GLU A 133 -23.20 -5.05 7.04
N MET A 134 -22.62 -4.36 8.03
CA MET A 134 -21.49 -3.45 7.78
C MET A 134 -20.26 -4.20 7.27
N CYS A 135 -19.95 -5.37 7.83
CA CYS A 135 -18.86 -6.19 7.29
C CYS A 135 -19.11 -6.54 5.82
N ILE A 136 -20.34 -6.97 5.48
CA ILE A 136 -20.68 -7.32 4.09
C ILE A 136 -20.58 -6.09 3.20
N THR A 137 -21.13 -4.93 3.59
CA THR A 137 -21.10 -3.72 2.78
C THR A 137 -19.68 -3.20 2.55
N GLU A 138 -18.82 -3.25 3.56
CA GLU A 138 -17.47 -2.67 3.49
C GLU A 138 -16.42 -3.65 2.93
N CYS A 139 -16.62 -4.96 3.09
CA CYS A 139 -15.60 -5.98 2.77
C CYS A 139 -15.96 -6.94 1.64
N SER A 140 -17.19 -6.88 1.13
CA SER A 140 -17.61 -7.74 0.01
C SER A 140 -17.19 -7.20 -1.36
N ASP A 141 -16.24 -6.28 -1.45
CA ASP A 141 -15.58 -5.94 -2.73
C ASP A 141 -14.79 -7.12 -3.33
N THR A 142 -14.75 -8.28 -2.64
CA THR A 142 -14.26 -9.56 -3.17
C THR A 142 -15.38 -10.52 -3.63
N LEU A 143 -16.65 -10.11 -3.60
CA LEU A 143 -17.79 -10.77 -4.26
C LEU A 143 -18.24 -9.85 -5.40
N ALA A 144 -17.82 -10.00 -6.66
CA ALA A 144 -18.13 -11.16 -7.51
C ALA A 144 -19.47 -11.88 -7.21
N CYS A 145 -20.43 -11.26 -6.51
CA CYS A 145 -21.82 -11.75 -6.43
C CYS A 145 -22.72 -11.12 -7.50
N ILE A 146 -22.17 -10.24 -8.34
CA ILE A 146 -22.78 -9.90 -9.61
C ILE A 146 -21.89 -10.52 -10.68
N ASP A 147 -22.31 -11.67 -11.21
CA ASP A 147 -21.86 -12.09 -12.54
C ASP A 147 -22.53 -11.13 -13.54
N PRO A 148 -21.80 -10.26 -14.25
CA PRO A 148 -22.39 -9.37 -15.24
C PRO A 148 -23.14 -10.14 -16.34
N ALA A 149 -22.81 -11.41 -16.57
CA ALA A 149 -23.50 -12.29 -17.51
C ALA A 149 -24.86 -12.81 -16.99
N GLN A 150 -25.15 -12.66 -15.69
CA GLN A 150 -26.44 -13.04 -15.07
C GLN A 150 -27.30 -11.81 -14.70
N ILE A 151 -26.85 -10.59 -15.02
CA ILE A 151 -27.69 -9.40 -14.87
C ILE A 151 -28.75 -9.43 -15.97
N ASP A 152 -29.96 -9.88 -15.62
CA ASP A 152 -31.12 -9.74 -16.49
C ASP A 152 -31.72 -8.33 -16.34
N THR A 153 -31.34 -7.44 -17.24
CA THR A 153 -31.85 -6.05 -17.28
C THR A 153 -33.30 -5.96 -17.78
N THR A 154 -33.91 -7.09 -18.15
CA THR A 154 -35.28 -7.15 -18.66
C THR A 154 -36.32 -7.44 -17.58
N ILE A 155 -35.89 -7.80 -16.37
CA ILE A 155 -36.76 -8.00 -15.21
C ILE A 155 -36.58 -6.81 -14.24
N PRO A 156 -37.61 -5.97 -14.04
CA PRO A 156 -37.58 -4.94 -13.01
C PRO A 156 -37.54 -5.60 -11.62
N CYS A 157 -36.66 -5.12 -10.75
CA CYS A 157 -36.70 -5.52 -9.34
C CYS A 157 -38.08 -5.12 -8.75
N PRO A 158 -38.81 -6.06 -8.11
CA PRO A 158 -40.07 -5.71 -7.47
C PRO A 158 -39.78 -4.75 -6.32
N LEU A 159 -40.45 -3.59 -6.35
CA LEU A 159 -40.47 -2.60 -5.27
C LEU A 159 -41.31 -3.10 -4.09
#